data_AF-A0A2D8M3W2-F1
#
_entry.id   AF-A0A2D8M3W2-F1
#
_cell.length_a   1.000
_cell.length_b   1.000
_cell.length_c   1.000
_cell.angle_alpha   90.00
_cell.angle_beta   90.00
_cell.angle_gamma   90.00
#
_symmetry.space_group_name_H-M   'P 1'
#
loop_
_entity.id
_entity.type
_entity.pdbx_description
1 polymer ?
#
loop_
_entity_poly.entity_id
_entity_poly.type
_entity_poly.pdbx_seq_one_letter_code
_entity_poly.pdbx_strand_id
1 'polypeptide(L)'
;MAKSSVIRMWITEKKSREITPEMSESMTDFLSIAAKYGCLGSTFAEDDERVIVYTRWFDEMVLEQFRSSNVYQIQEGKIIQSFAAAGFEIPDDILFNSTGKILSSSEFATFSNQKDIQGSTKINPITAVALGYVPLVIFLMFIASMGSSNFAGYYLFIYSGMGLVILFPIYTIYLALLTWHLHKNGALTPIVSTVHILSFIIPLLYLLMFVTFSGSVA
;
A
#
# COMPACT_ATOMS: atom_id res chain seq x y z
N MET A 1 33.96 12.47 -6.85
CA MET A 1 33.50 11.69 -8.02
C MET A 1 31.98 11.63 -7.97
N ALA A 2 31.29 11.88 -9.08
CA ALA A 2 29.84 11.75 -9.11
C ALA A 2 29.46 10.28 -8.85
N LYS A 3 28.71 10.04 -7.78
CA LYS A 3 28.21 8.71 -7.41
C LYS A 3 27.21 8.29 -8.49
N SER A 4 27.56 7.27 -9.27
CA SER A 4 26.66 6.72 -10.28
C SER A 4 25.86 5.56 -9.68
N SER A 5 24.56 5.60 -9.87
CA SER A 5 23.68 4.48 -9.52
C SER A 5 24.07 3.23 -10.28
N VAL A 6 23.89 2.10 -9.60
CA VAL A 6 24.22 0.78 -10.11
C VAL A 6 23.01 -0.12 -10.07
N ILE A 7 22.99 -1.08 -10.97
CA ILE A 7 22.02 -2.15 -11.05
C ILE A 7 22.73 -3.44 -10.74
N ARG A 8 22.14 -4.28 -9.90
CA ARG A 8 22.54 -5.68 -9.79
C ARG A 8 21.46 -6.58 -10.33
N MET A 9 21.86 -7.51 -11.18
CA MET A 9 20.97 -8.43 -11.86
C MET A 9 21.41 -9.86 -11.62
N TRP A 10 20.43 -10.71 -11.33
CA TRP A 10 20.58 -12.15 -11.19
C TRP A 10 19.55 -12.84 -12.09
N ILE A 11 20.04 -13.69 -13.00
CA ILE A 11 19.20 -14.47 -13.93
C ILE A 11 19.54 -15.94 -13.74
N THR A 12 18.51 -16.76 -13.55
CA THR A 12 18.61 -18.21 -13.35
C THR A 12 17.74 -18.94 -14.36
N GLU A 13 18.23 -20.04 -14.90
CA GLU A 13 17.46 -20.90 -15.80
C GLU A 13 16.43 -21.72 -15.02
N LYS A 14 15.17 -21.74 -15.49
CA LYS A 14 14.08 -22.52 -14.89
C LYS A 14 14.18 -24.00 -15.24
N LYS A 15 14.64 -24.36 -16.44
CA LYS A 15 14.65 -25.75 -16.94
C LYS A 15 13.30 -26.47 -16.72
N SER A 16 12.21 -25.78 -17.06
CA SER A 16 10.81 -26.23 -16.86
C SER A 16 10.36 -26.41 -15.40
N ARG A 17 11.10 -25.85 -14.42
CA ARG A 17 10.69 -25.79 -13.02
C ARG A 17 9.81 -24.57 -12.76
N GLU A 18 8.85 -24.73 -11.86
CA GLU A 18 7.95 -23.66 -11.45
C GLU A 18 8.50 -22.90 -10.24
N ILE A 19 8.14 -21.62 -10.11
CA ILE A 19 8.45 -20.83 -8.92
C ILE A 19 7.53 -21.27 -7.78
N THR A 20 8.10 -21.78 -6.69
CA THR A 20 7.33 -22.18 -5.53
C THR A 20 6.99 -20.99 -4.62
N PRO A 21 5.94 -21.10 -3.77
CA PRO A 21 5.61 -20.07 -2.79
C PRO A 21 6.79 -19.70 -1.87
N GLU A 22 7.58 -20.70 -1.45
CA GLU A 22 8.73 -20.50 -0.57
C GLU A 22 9.84 -19.69 -1.26
N MET A 23 10.07 -19.92 -2.55
CA MET A 23 11.02 -19.12 -3.35
C MET A 23 10.54 -17.66 -3.44
N SER A 24 9.24 -17.46 -3.72
CA SER A 24 8.66 -16.13 -3.82
C SER A 24 8.66 -15.38 -2.48
N GLU A 25 8.40 -16.07 -1.38
CA GLU A 25 8.45 -15.52 -0.03
C GLU A 25 9.88 -15.12 0.35
N SER A 26 10.84 -16.03 0.20
CA SER A 26 12.25 -15.75 0.52
C SER A 26 12.80 -14.58 -0.31
N MET A 27 12.44 -14.49 -1.59
CA MET A 27 12.83 -13.38 -2.46
C MET A 27 12.17 -12.07 -2.05
N THR A 28 10.87 -12.07 -1.73
CA THR A 28 10.19 -10.86 -1.26
C THR A 28 10.85 -10.35 0.04
N ASP A 29 11.15 -11.24 0.97
CA ASP A 29 11.78 -10.89 2.24
C ASP A 29 13.17 -10.26 2.03
N PHE A 30 13.97 -10.86 1.15
CA PHE A 30 15.27 -10.30 0.75
C PHE A 30 15.14 -8.90 0.14
N LEU A 31 14.21 -8.71 -0.81
CA LEU A 31 14.01 -7.42 -1.48
C LEU A 31 13.47 -6.34 -0.53
N SER A 32 12.57 -6.73 0.39
CA SER A 32 12.06 -5.87 1.46
C SER A 32 13.17 -5.40 2.40
N ILE A 33 14.10 -6.30 2.74
CA ILE A 33 15.29 -5.94 3.52
C ILE A 33 16.21 -5.04 2.70
N ALA A 34 16.50 -5.37 1.44
CA ALA A 34 17.36 -4.56 0.58
C ALA A 34 16.87 -3.10 0.47
N ALA A 35 15.55 -2.88 0.42
CA ALA A 35 14.95 -1.54 0.45
C ALA A 35 15.32 -0.75 1.71
N LYS A 36 15.39 -1.40 2.89
CA LYS A 36 15.82 -0.76 4.15
C LYS A 36 17.30 -0.36 4.14
N TYR A 37 18.11 -0.99 3.28
CA TYR A 37 19.54 -0.72 3.12
C TYR A 37 19.86 0.21 1.95
N GLY A 38 18.87 0.91 1.38
CA GLY A 38 19.08 1.92 0.35
C GLY A 38 18.95 1.41 -1.09
N CYS A 39 18.32 0.24 -1.30
CA CYS A 39 17.85 -0.17 -2.61
C CYS A 39 16.69 0.76 -3.05
N LEU A 40 16.86 1.41 -4.19
CA LEU A 40 15.93 2.38 -4.77
C LEU A 40 14.75 1.72 -5.48
N GLY A 41 14.94 0.48 -5.92
CA GLY A 41 13.91 -0.25 -6.66
C GLY A 41 14.34 -1.68 -6.92
N SER A 42 13.39 -2.59 -6.97
CA SER A 42 13.67 -3.99 -7.27
C SER A 42 12.52 -4.63 -8.02
N THR A 43 12.84 -5.71 -8.72
CA THR A 43 11.86 -6.51 -9.46
C THR A 43 12.25 -7.97 -9.34
N PHE A 44 11.27 -8.80 -9.03
CA PHE A 44 11.33 -10.24 -9.14
C PHE A 44 10.34 -10.64 -10.22
N ALA A 45 10.83 -11.27 -11.27
CA ALA A 45 10.05 -11.64 -12.44
C ALA A 45 10.42 -13.04 -12.90
N GLU A 46 9.52 -13.65 -13.66
CA GLU A 46 9.77 -14.88 -14.38
C GLU A 46 9.27 -14.76 -15.81
N ASP A 47 9.90 -15.51 -16.70
CA ASP A 47 9.35 -15.87 -18.00
C ASP A 47 9.28 -17.41 -18.12
N ASP A 48 9.05 -17.91 -19.33
CA ASP A 48 8.93 -19.36 -19.59
C ASP A 48 10.24 -20.11 -19.33
N GLU A 49 11.38 -19.44 -19.44
CA GLU A 49 12.71 -20.05 -19.40
C GLU A 49 13.53 -19.64 -18.15
N ARG A 50 13.22 -18.49 -17.54
CA ARG A 50 14.14 -17.81 -16.63
C ARG A 50 13.43 -17.18 -15.45
N VAL A 51 14.18 -17.11 -14.36
CA VAL A 51 13.89 -16.30 -13.18
C VAL A 51 14.82 -15.09 -13.21
N ILE A 52 14.25 -13.89 -13.08
CA ILE A 52 14.98 -12.62 -13.19
C ILE A 52 14.77 -11.83 -11.92
N VAL A 53 15.88 -11.50 -11.25
CA VAL A 53 15.91 -10.60 -10.10
C VAL A 53 16.75 -9.39 -10.43
N TYR A 54 16.19 -8.23 -10.14
CA TYR A 54 16.79 -6.93 -10.41
C TYR A 54 16.73 -6.06 -9.15
N THR A 55 17.83 -5.38 -8.85
CA THR A 55 17.90 -4.37 -7.79
C THR A 55 18.65 -3.13 -8.26
N ARG A 56 18.15 -1.95 -7.89
CA ARG A 56 18.73 -0.63 -8.20
C ARG A 56 19.24 0.00 -6.92
N TRP A 57 20.45 0.52 -6.95
CA TRP A 57 21.11 1.09 -5.79
C TRP A 57 21.59 2.50 -6.08
N PHE A 58 21.62 3.33 -5.04
CA PHE A 58 22.07 4.72 -5.16
C PHE A 58 23.50 4.82 -5.69
N ASP A 59 24.39 3.97 -5.18
CA ASP A 59 25.75 3.78 -5.66
C ASP A 59 26.28 2.38 -5.29
N GLU A 60 27.45 2.03 -5.82
CA GLU A 60 28.09 0.73 -5.57
C GLU A 60 28.53 0.54 -4.11
N MET A 61 28.88 1.60 -3.39
CA MET A 61 29.29 1.48 -1.99
C MET A 61 28.13 1.02 -1.10
N VAL A 62 26.91 1.53 -1.34
CA VAL A 62 25.71 1.12 -0.61
C VAL A 62 25.40 -0.36 -0.86
N LEU A 63 25.50 -0.80 -2.12
CA LEU A 63 25.35 -2.21 -2.48
C LEU A 63 26.38 -3.09 -1.76
N GLU A 64 27.66 -2.74 -1.82
CA GLU A 64 28.72 -3.54 -1.20
C GLU A 64 28.65 -3.54 0.34
N GLN A 65 28.20 -2.43 0.94
CA GLN A 65 27.90 -2.39 2.36
C GLN A 65 26.77 -3.36 2.73
N PHE A 66 25.70 -3.42 1.93
CA PHE A 66 24.63 -4.39 2.14
C PHE A 66 25.14 -5.83 1.99
N ARG A 67 25.90 -6.13 0.94
CA ARG A 67 26.48 -7.48 0.70
C ARG A 67 27.41 -7.96 1.80
N SER A 68 28.14 -7.02 2.42
CA SER A 68 29.06 -7.32 3.52
C SER A 68 28.34 -7.50 4.87
N SER A 69 27.02 -7.29 4.92
CA SER A 69 26.24 -7.41 6.15
C SER A 69 25.90 -8.87 6.46
N ASN A 70 25.83 -9.20 7.75
CA ASN A 70 25.34 -10.50 8.21
C ASN A 70 23.91 -10.78 7.73
N VAL A 71 23.08 -9.73 7.66
CA VAL A 71 21.69 -9.86 7.18
C VAL A 71 21.65 -10.36 5.74
N TYR A 72 22.53 -9.87 4.87
CA TYR A 72 22.62 -10.36 3.50
C TYR A 72 22.97 -11.85 3.46
N GLN A 73 23.99 -12.29 4.21
CA GLN A 73 24.41 -13.70 4.25
C GLN A 73 23.29 -14.63 4.73
N ILE A 74 22.54 -14.23 5.76
CA ILE A 74 21.39 -14.99 6.27
C ILE A 74 20.30 -15.12 5.18
N GLN A 75 19.99 -14.04 4.48
CA GLN A 75 18.93 -14.04 3.47
C GLN A 75 19.36 -14.76 2.18
N GLU A 76 20.61 -14.61 1.78
CA GLU A 76 21.21 -15.36 0.67
C GLU A 76 21.11 -16.87 0.94
N GLY A 77 21.44 -17.31 2.16
CA GLY A 77 21.27 -18.72 2.57
C GLY A 77 19.84 -19.22 2.44
N LYS A 78 18.84 -18.40 2.84
CA LYS A 78 17.41 -18.75 2.69
C LYS A 78 16.98 -18.86 1.24
N ILE A 79 17.43 -17.92 0.38
CA ILE A 79 17.15 -17.97 -1.05
C ILE A 79 17.73 -19.25 -1.63
N ILE A 80 19.03 -19.52 -1.41
CA ILE A 80 19.69 -20.72 -1.91
C ILE A 80 18.96 -21.98 -1.45
N GLN A 81 18.57 -22.05 -0.16
CA GLN A 81 17.85 -23.20 0.37
C GLN A 81 16.48 -23.40 -0.29
N SER A 82 15.71 -22.32 -0.49
CA SER A 82 14.40 -22.41 -1.14
C SER A 82 14.50 -22.83 -2.61
N PHE A 83 15.49 -22.31 -3.33
CA PHE A 83 15.76 -22.68 -4.72
C PHE A 83 16.25 -24.13 -4.82
N ALA A 84 17.14 -24.56 -3.94
CA ALA A 84 17.61 -25.95 -3.88
C ALA A 84 16.46 -26.93 -3.56
N ALA A 85 15.57 -26.57 -2.65
CA ALA A 85 14.37 -27.36 -2.33
C ALA A 85 13.41 -27.47 -3.52
N ALA A 86 13.37 -26.46 -4.40
CA ALA A 86 12.63 -26.46 -5.65
C ALA A 86 13.36 -27.16 -6.82
N GLY A 87 14.53 -27.77 -6.55
CA GLY A 87 15.30 -28.52 -7.55
C GLY A 87 16.20 -27.67 -8.45
N PHE A 88 16.50 -26.42 -8.05
CA PHE A 88 17.53 -25.61 -8.69
C PHE A 88 18.92 -25.97 -8.17
N GLU A 89 19.89 -26.07 -9.08
CA GLU A 89 21.29 -26.33 -8.78
C GLU A 89 22.05 -25.00 -8.81
N ILE A 90 22.01 -24.25 -7.71
CA ILE A 90 22.78 -23.01 -7.56
C ILE A 90 24.22 -23.37 -7.15
N PRO A 91 25.27 -22.87 -7.82
CA PRO A 91 25.28 -21.75 -8.78
C PRO A 91 25.18 -22.14 -10.26
N ASP A 92 25.13 -23.42 -10.61
CA ASP A 92 25.21 -23.90 -12.00
C ASP A 92 24.05 -23.42 -12.89
N ASP A 93 22.87 -23.21 -12.31
CA ASP A 93 21.71 -22.66 -13.01
C ASP A 93 21.76 -21.13 -13.19
N ILE A 94 22.75 -20.44 -12.62
CA ILE A 94 22.90 -18.98 -12.75
C ILE A 94 23.48 -18.64 -14.13
N LEU A 95 22.65 -18.06 -14.99
CA LEU A 95 23.05 -17.57 -16.32
C LEU A 95 23.78 -16.23 -16.25
N PHE A 96 23.39 -15.37 -15.31
CA PHE A 96 23.96 -14.03 -15.19
C PHE A 96 23.91 -13.54 -13.74
N ASN A 97 25.04 -13.04 -13.23
CA ASN A 97 25.13 -12.36 -11.93
C ASN A 97 26.16 -11.24 -12.03
N SER A 98 25.69 -10.01 -12.18
CA SER A 98 26.58 -8.87 -12.41
C SER A 98 26.03 -7.56 -11.86
N THR A 99 26.95 -6.65 -11.57
CA THR A 99 26.67 -5.26 -11.21
C THR A 99 27.02 -4.38 -12.42
N GLY A 100 26.03 -3.66 -12.94
CA GLY A 100 26.16 -2.76 -14.08
C GLY A 100 25.99 -1.30 -13.68
N LYS A 101 26.76 -0.41 -14.31
CA LYS A 101 26.57 1.03 -14.20
C LYS A 101 25.36 1.46 -15.03
N ILE A 102 24.50 2.31 -14.47
CA ILE A 102 23.39 2.89 -15.21
C ILE A 102 23.90 4.00 -16.13
N LEU A 103 23.69 3.84 -17.44
CA LEU A 103 24.00 4.87 -18.44
C LEU A 103 22.84 5.84 -18.67
N SER A 104 21.60 5.32 -18.62
CA SER A 104 20.37 6.10 -18.67
C SER A 104 19.25 5.29 -18.03
N SER A 105 18.35 5.97 -17.32
CA SER A 105 17.13 5.37 -16.77
C SER A 105 15.99 6.38 -16.88
N SER A 106 14.88 5.97 -17.49
CA SER A 106 13.63 6.71 -17.45
C SER A 106 12.74 6.12 -16.36
N GLU A 107 12.23 6.98 -15.48
CA GLU A 107 11.15 6.63 -14.57
C GLU A 107 9.83 6.83 -15.31
N PHE A 108 9.39 5.82 -16.04
CA PHE A 108 7.96 5.73 -16.35
C PHE A 108 7.27 5.34 -15.05
N ALA A 109 6.25 6.09 -14.64
CA ALA A 109 5.46 5.82 -13.44
C ALA A 109 5.19 4.31 -13.37
N THR A 110 5.74 3.69 -12.33
CA THR A 110 5.72 2.26 -12.10
C THR A 110 4.28 1.75 -12.15
N PHE A 111 4.02 0.77 -13.02
CA PHE A 111 2.89 -0.13 -12.79
C PHE A 111 3.10 -0.71 -11.40
N SER A 112 2.23 -0.35 -10.46
CA SER A 112 2.30 -0.82 -9.10
C SER A 112 2.26 -2.35 -9.08
N ASN A 113 3.24 -2.92 -8.39
CA ASN A 113 3.43 -4.34 -8.17
C ASN A 113 2.10 -5.08 -7.92
N GLN A 114 1.96 -6.24 -8.56
CA GLN A 114 0.86 -7.20 -8.46
C GLN A 114 0.84 -7.95 -7.10
N LYS A 115 1.21 -7.27 -6.00
CA LYS A 115 1.07 -7.75 -4.61
C LYS A 115 -0.11 -7.14 -3.86
N ASP A 116 -0.87 -6.25 -4.51
CA ASP A 116 -2.13 -5.69 -3.96
C ASP A 116 -3.37 -6.57 -4.22
N ILE A 117 -3.21 -7.78 -4.78
CA ILE A 117 -4.32 -8.74 -4.95
C ILE A 117 -4.54 -9.59 -3.69
N GLN A 118 -3.72 -9.42 -2.64
CA GLN A 118 -4.04 -9.99 -1.33
C GLN A 118 -4.73 -8.94 -0.45
N GLY A 119 -6.02 -8.74 -0.73
CA GLY A 119 -7.04 -8.41 0.28
C GLY A 119 -6.69 -7.37 1.34
N SER A 120 -5.92 -6.32 1.00
CA SER A 120 -5.73 -5.20 1.91
C SER A 120 -6.93 -4.29 1.78
N THR A 121 -8.02 -4.66 2.44
CA THR A 121 -9.12 -3.79 2.85
C THR A 121 -8.62 -2.73 3.86
N LYS A 122 -7.44 -2.16 3.65
CA LYS A 122 -6.99 -0.97 4.39
C LYS A 122 -7.76 0.21 3.83
N ILE A 123 -8.97 0.37 4.35
CA ILE A 123 -9.75 1.59 4.22
C ILE A 123 -8.84 2.73 4.67
N ASN A 124 -8.70 3.75 3.82
CA ASN A 124 -7.94 4.94 4.16
C ASN A 124 -8.43 5.47 5.52
N PRO A 125 -7.53 5.79 6.47
CA PRO A 125 -7.92 6.21 7.81
C PRO A 125 -8.90 7.40 7.80
N ILE A 126 -8.79 8.30 6.83
CA ILE A 126 -9.71 9.45 6.68
C ILE A 126 -11.10 8.98 6.23
N THR A 127 -11.17 8.04 5.30
CA THR A 127 -12.43 7.41 4.87
C THR A 127 -13.08 6.59 5.99
N ALA A 128 -12.28 5.91 6.80
CA ALA A 128 -12.76 5.17 7.97
C ALA A 128 -13.34 6.11 9.05
N VAL A 129 -12.67 7.23 9.31
CA VAL A 129 -13.17 8.27 10.24
C VAL A 129 -14.50 8.86 9.75
N ALA A 130 -14.61 9.18 8.46
CA ALA A 130 -15.85 9.69 7.88
C ALA A 130 -17.02 8.70 8.01
N LEU A 131 -16.73 7.40 7.81
CA LEU A 131 -17.72 6.34 7.96
C LEU A 131 -18.16 6.14 9.42
N GLY A 132 -17.23 6.26 10.37
CA GLY A 132 -17.48 6.10 11.80
C GLY A 132 -18.12 7.32 12.48
N TYR A 133 -18.01 8.51 11.88
CA TYR A 133 -18.47 9.77 12.47
C TYR A 133 -19.97 9.76 12.80
N VAL A 134 -20.84 9.46 11.84
CA VAL A 134 -22.29 9.54 12.03
C VAL A 134 -22.81 8.49 13.04
N PRO A 135 -22.42 7.20 12.95
CA PRO A 135 -22.79 6.21 13.96
C PRO A 135 -22.33 6.59 15.38
N LEU A 136 -21.12 7.15 15.50
CA LEU A 136 -20.59 7.60 16.79
C LEU A 136 -21.41 8.76 17.36
N VAL A 137 -21.75 9.75 16.53
CA VAL A 137 -22.58 10.89 16.95
C VAL A 137 -23.98 10.44 17.37
N ILE A 138 -24.60 9.52 16.63
CA ILE A 138 -25.91 8.94 17.01
C ILE A 138 -25.81 8.19 18.35
N PHE A 139 -24.76 7.39 18.54
CA PHE A 139 -24.54 6.68 19.80
C PHE A 139 -24.33 7.63 20.99
N LEU A 140 -23.53 8.68 20.80
CA LEU A 140 -23.33 9.70 21.84
C LEU A 140 -24.60 10.49 22.12
N MET A 141 -25.40 10.79 21.08
CA MET A 141 -26.70 11.44 21.24
C MET A 141 -27.65 10.58 22.07
N PHE A 142 -27.68 9.27 21.84
CA PHE A 142 -28.47 8.32 22.61
C PHE A 142 -28.05 8.33 24.09
N ILE A 143 -26.75 8.22 24.39
CA ILE A 143 -26.24 8.27 25.77
C ILE A 143 -26.58 9.62 26.43
N ALA A 144 -26.34 10.73 25.73
CA ALA A 144 -26.62 12.07 26.24
C ALA A 144 -28.11 12.27 26.55
N SER A 145 -28.99 11.65 25.76
CA SER A 145 -30.44 11.68 25.96
C SER A 145 -30.92 10.83 27.16
N MET A 146 -30.09 9.92 27.70
CA MET A 146 -30.38 9.17 28.93
C MET A 146 -29.98 9.95 30.20
N GLY A 147 -29.32 11.10 30.05
CA GLY A 147 -28.93 11.98 31.16
C GLY A 147 -30.09 12.81 31.72
N SER A 148 -29.81 13.60 32.76
CA SER A 148 -30.82 14.42 33.45
C SER A 148 -31.30 15.64 32.65
N SER A 149 -30.60 16.02 31.58
CA SER A 149 -30.94 17.15 30.73
C SER A 149 -31.49 16.68 29.37
N ASN A 150 -32.82 16.79 29.20
CA ASN A 150 -33.53 16.38 27.98
C ASN A 150 -32.99 17.01 26.67
N PHE A 151 -32.21 18.09 26.76
CA PHE A 151 -31.66 18.81 25.60
C PHE A 151 -30.21 18.45 25.26
N ALA A 152 -29.49 17.65 26.07
CA ALA A 152 -28.08 17.36 25.82
C ALA A 152 -27.83 16.66 24.48
N GLY A 153 -28.71 15.71 24.10
CA GLY A 153 -28.65 15.06 22.78
C GLY A 153 -28.91 16.04 21.63
N TYR A 154 -29.86 16.97 21.80
CA TYR A 154 -30.17 17.99 20.80
C TYR A 154 -28.99 18.94 20.56
N TYR A 155 -28.33 19.42 21.62
CA TYR A 155 -27.14 20.25 21.47
C TYR A 155 -26.02 19.50 20.75
N LEU A 156 -25.81 18.21 21.07
CA LEU A 156 -24.82 17.38 20.41
C LEU A 156 -25.13 17.21 18.90
N PHE A 157 -26.41 17.07 18.54
CA PHE A 157 -26.88 17.05 17.14
C PHE A 157 -26.60 18.38 16.41
N ILE A 158 -26.90 19.53 17.04
CA ILE A 158 -26.67 20.84 16.43
C ILE A 158 -25.17 21.10 16.21
N TYR A 159 -24.33 20.91 17.23
CA TYR A 159 -22.90 21.20 17.12
C TYR A 159 -22.17 20.26 16.16
N SER A 160 -22.55 18.97 16.13
CA SER A 160 -22.00 18.02 15.16
C SER A 160 -22.41 18.38 13.72
N GLY A 161 -23.69 18.70 13.49
CA GLY A 161 -24.18 19.17 12.20
C GLY A 161 -23.46 20.43 11.71
N MET A 162 -23.27 21.44 12.59
CA MET A 162 -22.51 22.65 12.26
C MET A 162 -21.06 22.36 11.86
N GLY A 163 -20.38 21.47 12.58
CA GLY A 163 -19.03 21.03 12.22
C GLY A 163 -19.00 20.33 10.86
N LEU A 164 -20.01 19.53 10.57
CA LEU A 164 -20.12 18.80 9.32
C LEU A 164 -20.32 19.72 8.11
N VAL A 165 -21.02 20.84 8.25
CA VAL A 165 -21.19 21.85 7.16
C VAL A 165 -19.85 22.34 6.62
N ILE A 166 -18.83 22.48 7.49
CA ILE A 166 -17.48 22.93 7.08
C ILE A 166 -16.62 21.75 6.62
N LEU A 167 -16.69 20.62 7.34
CA LEU A 167 -15.84 19.46 7.05
C LEU A 167 -16.27 18.71 5.78
N PHE A 168 -17.56 18.68 5.47
CA PHE A 168 -18.10 17.90 4.36
C PHE A 168 -17.63 18.39 2.98
N PRO A 169 -17.63 19.70 2.65
CA PRO A 169 -17.04 20.19 1.40
C PRO A 169 -15.55 19.85 1.26
N ILE A 170 -14.77 20.00 2.33
CA ILE A 170 -13.34 19.68 2.35
C ILE A 170 -13.15 18.18 2.08
N TYR A 171 -13.93 17.34 2.77
CA TYR A 171 -13.91 15.90 2.60
C TYR A 171 -14.33 15.48 1.17
N THR A 172 -15.31 16.17 0.58
CA THR A 172 -15.78 15.88 -0.80
C THR A 172 -14.68 16.14 -1.82
N ILE A 173 -13.94 17.26 -1.70
CA ILE A 173 -12.80 17.56 -2.57
C ILE A 173 -11.71 16.51 -2.39
N TYR A 174 -11.38 16.16 -1.14
CA TYR A 174 -10.42 15.12 -0.83
C TYR A 174 -10.80 13.76 -1.47
N LEU A 175 -12.07 13.36 -1.30
CA LEU A 175 -12.59 12.11 -1.83
C LEU A 175 -12.55 12.07 -3.36
N ALA A 176 -12.86 13.19 -4.02
CA ALA A 176 -12.80 13.32 -5.47
C ALA A 176 -11.37 13.18 -5.99
N LEU A 177 -10.40 13.86 -5.35
CA LEU A 177 -8.98 13.75 -5.69
C LEU A 177 -8.44 12.33 -5.46
N LEU A 178 -8.81 11.71 -4.35
CA LEU A 178 -8.40 10.34 -4.03
C LEU A 178 -8.97 9.34 -5.04
N THR A 179 -10.26 9.46 -5.37
CA THR A 179 -10.92 8.58 -6.35
C THR A 179 -10.33 8.76 -7.74
N TRP A 180 -10.05 10.00 -8.15
CA TRP A 180 -9.39 10.31 -9.42
C TRP A 180 -7.98 9.72 -9.51
N HIS A 181 -7.19 9.84 -8.43
CA HIS A 181 -5.86 9.25 -8.34
C HIS A 181 -5.92 7.71 -8.44
N LEU A 182 -6.85 7.08 -7.70
CA LEU A 182 -7.04 5.62 -7.75
C LEU A 182 -7.51 5.14 -9.13
N HIS A 183 -8.36 5.93 -9.81
CA HIS A 183 -8.81 5.62 -11.17
C HIS A 183 -7.66 5.71 -12.18
N LYS A 184 -6.85 6.77 -12.14
CA LYS A 184 -5.66 6.91 -13.00
C LYS A 184 -4.65 5.79 -12.81
N ASN A 185 -4.58 5.24 -11.61
CA ASN A 185 -3.63 4.19 -11.26
C ASN A 185 -4.18 2.77 -11.48
N GLY A 186 -5.40 2.62 -12.02
CA GLY A 186 -6.02 1.31 -12.25
C GLY A 186 -6.36 0.52 -10.97
N ALA A 187 -6.25 1.14 -9.80
CA ALA A 187 -6.42 0.50 -8.49
C ALA A 187 -7.86 0.64 -7.92
N LEU A 188 -8.81 1.13 -8.73
CA LEU A 188 -10.20 1.32 -8.31
C LEU A 188 -10.97 0.00 -8.34
N THR A 189 -10.88 -0.77 -7.26
CA THR A 189 -11.71 -1.97 -7.09
C THR A 189 -13.17 -1.59 -6.76
N PRO A 190 -14.15 -2.45 -7.11
CA PRO A 190 -15.56 -2.19 -6.79
C PRO A 190 -15.83 -2.06 -5.29
N ILE A 191 -15.07 -2.80 -4.46
CA ILE A 191 -15.16 -2.73 -2.99
C ILE A 191 -14.71 -1.35 -2.49
N VAL A 192 -13.56 -0.87 -2.95
CA VAL A 192 -13.02 0.43 -2.58
C VAL A 192 -13.95 1.55 -3.06
N SER A 193 -14.51 1.43 -4.27
CA SER A 193 -15.50 2.38 -4.78
C SER A 193 -16.77 2.42 -3.91
N THR A 194 -17.30 1.24 -3.53
CA THR A 194 -18.47 1.14 -2.64
C THR A 194 -18.24 1.81 -1.30
N VAL A 195 -17.06 1.63 -0.69
CA VAL A 195 -16.72 2.25 0.59
C VAL A 195 -16.65 3.78 0.49
N HIS A 196 -16.06 4.32 -0.58
CA HIS A 196 -16.03 5.78 -0.81
C HIS A 196 -17.42 6.37 -1.04
N ILE A 197 -18.30 5.65 -1.76
CA ILE A 197 -19.68 6.08 -1.94
C ILE A 197 -20.42 6.08 -0.60
N LEU A 198 -20.27 5.02 0.19
CA LEU A 198 -20.92 4.90 1.49
C LEU A 198 -20.44 5.97 2.49
N SER A 199 -19.12 6.24 2.51
CA SER A 199 -18.54 7.27 3.37
C SER A 199 -18.92 8.69 2.97
N PHE A 200 -19.43 8.90 1.75
CA PHE A 200 -20.02 10.17 1.32
C PHE A 200 -21.51 10.25 1.65
N ILE A 201 -22.28 9.19 1.35
CA ILE A 201 -23.73 9.16 1.54
C ILE A 201 -24.11 9.31 3.01
N ILE A 202 -23.42 8.62 3.92
CA ILE A 202 -23.76 8.62 5.34
C ILE A 202 -23.68 10.04 5.96
N PRO A 203 -22.57 10.78 5.81
CA PRO A 203 -22.49 12.19 6.22
C PRO A 203 -23.50 13.09 5.48
N LEU A 204 -23.75 12.86 4.19
CA LEU A 204 -24.72 13.66 3.42
C LEU A 204 -26.14 13.54 3.99
N LEU A 205 -26.58 12.32 4.32
CA LEU A 205 -27.88 12.07 4.94
C LEU A 205 -27.98 12.73 6.32
N TYR A 206 -26.89 12.69 7.10
CA TYR A 206 -26.84 13.36 8.40
C TYR A 206 -26.92 14.89 8.26
N LEU A 207 -26.22 15.46 7.27
CA LEU A 207 -26.29 16.89 6.97
C LEU A 207 -27.70 17.30 6.51
N LEU A 208 -28.36 16.47 5.70
CA LEU A 208 -29.75 16.67 5.31
C LEU A 208 -30.66 16.70 6.55
N MET A 209 -30.52 15.73 7.47
CA MET A 209 -31.25 15.73 8.74
C MET A 209 -30.98 17.00 9.55
N PHE A 210 -29.72 17.43 9.65
CA PHE A 210 -29.37 18.68 10.34
C PHE A 210 -30.08 19.88 9.72
N VAL A 211 -30.06 20.04 8.39
CA VAL A 211 -30.74 21.14 7.72
C VAL A 211 -32.26 21.09 7.91
N THR A 212 -32.87 19.90 7.92
CA THR A 212 -34.33 19.77 8.06
C THR A 212 -34.82 19.91 9.51
N PHE A 213 -34.04 19.46 10.50
CA PHE A 213 -34.47 19.40 11.91
C PHE A 213 -33.86 20.48 12.80
N SER A 214 -32.84 21.23 12.34
CA SER A 214 -32.18 22.30 13.13
C SER A 214 -33.09 23.48 13.53
N GLY A 215 -34.25 23.63 12.87
CA GLY A 215 -35.23 24.67 13.18
C GLY A 215 -36.42 24.22 14.03
N SER A 216 -36.54 22.92 14.34
CA SER A 216 -37.70 22.38 15.05
C SER A 216 -37.37 22.09 16.51
N VAL A 217 -37.59 23.08 17.38
CA VAL A 217 -37.76 22.85 18.82
C VAL A 217 -39.21 22.39 19.02
N ALA A 218 -39.42 21.08 19.01
CA ALA A 218 -40.67 20.45 19.44
C ALA A 218 -40.46 19.81 20.81
#